data_AF-A0A0P1B2G8-F1
#
_entry.id   AF-A0A0P1B2G8-F1
#
_cell.length_a   1.000
_cell.length_b   1.000
_cell.length_c   1.000
_cell.angle_alpha   90.00
_cell.angle_beta   90.00
_cell.angle_gamma   90.00
#
_symmetry.space_group_name_H-M   'P 1'
#
loop_
_entity.id
_entity.type
_entity.pdbx_description
1 polymer ?
#
loop_
_entity_poly.entity_id
_entity_poly.type
_entity_poly.pdbx_seq_one_letter_code
_entity_poly.pdbx_strand_id
1 'polypeptide(L)'
;MVKLCCAIVGAAGNAFSVDINDTESVAALKKGIKKKNPNTIKCDANRLQLFLAKTEGGVWIDEAGAASVALDERGYPQGYVQMRATLDQESQAFWR
;
A
#
# COMPACT_ATOMS: atom_id res chain seq x y z
N MET A 1 -2.25 12.63 -12.56
CA MET A 1 -2.35 11.15 -12.71
C MET A 1 -1.03 10.53 -12.32
N VAL A 2 -1.04 9.67 -11.31
CA VAL A 2 0.14 9.00 -10.74
C VAL A 2 -0.04 7.50 -10.88
N LYS A 3 1.03 6.80 -11.23
CA LYS A 3 1.05 5.34 -11.29
C LYS A 3 1.80 4.81 -10.08
N LEU A 4 1.07 4.15 -9.18
CA LEU A 4 1.64 3.55 -7.97
C LEU A 4 1.91 2.08 -8.22
N CYS A 5 3.12 1.63 -7.86
CA CYS A 5 3.45 0.21 -7.78
C CYS A 5 3.04 -0.31 -6.40
N CYS A 6 2.31 -1.41 -6.36
CA CYS A 6 1.85 -2.08 -5.16
C CYS A 6 2.27 -3.54 -5.21
N ALA A 7 2.58 -4.13 -4.06
CA ALA A 7 2.83 -5.56 -3.90
C ALA A 7 2.00 -6.07 -2.72
N ILE A 8 1.63 -7.35 -2.73
CA ILE A 8 0.99 -8.01 -1.58
C ILE A 8 2.11 -8.66 -0.77
N VAL A 9 2.24 -8.31 0.51
CA VAL A 9 3.29 -8.88 1.36
C VAL A 9 3.10 -10.39 1.53
N GLY A 10 4.20 -11.15 1.55
CA GLY A 10 4.20 -12.59 1.79
C GLY A 10 3.85 -13.45 0.56
N ALA A 11 3.75 -12.86 -0.63
CA ALA A 11 3.66 -13.60 -1.89
C ALA A 11 4.66 -13.04 -2.90
N ALA A 12 5.42 -13.92 -3.56
CA ALA A 12 6.35 -13.52 -4.62
C ALA A 12 5.62 -13.26 -5.94
N GLY A 13 6.15 -12.39 -6.79
CA GLY A 13 5.66 -12.21 -8.16
C GLY A 13 4.34 -11.46 -8.29
N ASN A 14 3.97 -10.64 -7.30
CA ASN A 14 2.65 -10.02 -7.21
C ASN A 14 2.67 -8.49 -7.29
N ALA A 15 3.77 -7.90 -7.75
CA ALA A 15 3.81 -6.46 -7.99
C ALA A 15 2.83 -6.09 -9.11
N PHE A 16 1.97 -5.11 -8.87
CA PHE A 16 1.03 -4.58 -9.85
C PHE A 16 0.96 -3.06 -9.76
N SER A 17 0.59 -2.43 -10.87
CA SER A 17 0.38 -0.99 -10.90
C SER A 17 -1.10 -0.62 -10.73
N VAL A 18 -1.33 0.46 -10.00
CA VAL A 18 -2.63 1.14 -9.85
C VAL A 18 -2.47 2.58 -10.31
N ASP A 19 -3.30 2.97 -11.26
CA ASP A 19 -3.39 4.36 -11.70
C ASP A 19 -4.38 5.10 -10.81
N ILE A 20 -3.96 6.25 -10.26
CA ILE A 20 -4.77 7.08 -9.37
C ILE A 20 -4.49 8.57 -9.65
N ASN A 21 -5.45 9.44 -9.37
CA ASN A 21 -5.19 10.88 -9.39
C ASN A 21 -4.38 11.29 -8.15
N ASP A 22 -3.46 12.23 -8.31
CA ASP A 22 -2.66 12.82 -7.22
C ASP A 22 -3.53 13.52 -6.16
N THR A 23 -4.74 13.91 -6.52
CA THR A 23 -5.75 14.49 -5.63
C THR A 23 -6.62 13.47 -4.92
N GLU A 24 -6.52 12.18 -5.27
CA GLU A 24 -7.36 11.13 -4.70
C GLU A 24 -6.83 10.62 -3.35
N SER A 25 -7.77 10.18 -2.51
CA SER A 25 -7.47 9.76 -1.14
C SER A 25 -6.94 8.33 -1.07
N VAL A 26 -6.35 7.97 0.08
CA VAL A 26 -5.98 6.57 0.40
C VAL A 26 -7.19 5.63 0.30
N ALA A 27 -8.41 6.11 0.57
CA ALA A 27 -9.63 5.31 0.39
C ALA A 27 -9.91 4.99 -1.09
N ALA A 28 -9.64 5.92 -2.01
CA ALA A 28 -9.73 5.67 -3.44
C ALA A 28 -8.63 4.69 -3.90
N LEU A 29 -7.41 4.82 -3.38
CA LEU A 29 -6.33 3.87 -3.63
C LEU A 29 -6.70 2.44 -3.21
N LYS A 30 -7.26 2.28 -2.00
CA LYS A 30 -7.74 0.97 -1.52
C LYS A 30 -8.79 0.36 -2.46
N LYS A 31 -9.71 1.18 -3.01
CA LYS A 31 -10.70 0.73 -4.00
C LYS A 31 -10.03 0.31 -5.31
N GLY A 32 -9.07 1.09 -5.80
CA GLY A 32 -8.29 0.78 -7.01
C GLY A 32 -7.54 -0.55 -6.89
N ILE A 33 -6.87 -0.77 -5.76
CA ILE A 33 -6.16 -2.02 -5.44
C ILE A 33 -7.12 -3.22 -5.46
N LYS A 34 -8.26 -3.15 -4.75
CA LYS A 34 -9.25 -4.23 -4.75
C LYS A 34 -9.79 -4.50 -6.16
N LYS A 35 -10.07 -3.46 -6.94
CA LYS A 35 -10.56 -3.59 -8.32
C LYS A 35 -9.55 -4.29 -9.25
N LYS A 36 -8.25 -4.09 -9.01
CA LYS A 36 -7.18 -4.72 -9.80
C LYS A 36 -7.01 -6.21 -9.48
N ASN A 37 -7.22 -6.60 -8.22
CA ASN A 37 -7.00 -7.98 -7.74
C ASN A 37 -8.23 -8.56 -7.01
N PRO A 38 -9.42 -8.63 -7.62
CA PRO A 38 -10.65 -9.09 -6.94
C PRO A 38 -10.64 -10.59 -6.60
N ASN A 39 -9.78 -11.36 -7.26
CA ASN A 39 -9.62 -12.79 -6.99
C ASN A 39 -8.74 -13.06 -5.78
N THR A 40 -7.74 -12.21 -5.55
CA THR A 40 -6.81 -12.34 -4.41
C THR A 40 -7.32 -11.58 -3.18
N ILE A 41 -7.88 -10.38 -3.39
CA ILE A 41 -8.36 -9.50 -2.34
C ILE A 41 -9.87 -9.69 -2.16
N LYS A 42 -10.25 -10.55 -1.22
CA LYS A 42 -11.66 -10.88 -0.95
C LYS A 42 -12.33 -9.96 0.09
N CYS A 43 -11.55 -9.30 0.93
CA CYS A 43 -12.08 -8.39 1.94
C CYS A 43 -12.60 -7.08 1.32
N ASP A 44 -13.30 -6.28 2.13
CA ASP A 44 -13.73 -4.94 1.72
C ASP A 44 -12.55 -4.00 1.57
N ALA A 45 -12.63 -3.08 0.59
CA ALA A 45 -11.55 -2.16 0.30
C ALA A 45 -11.16 -1.31 1.53
N ASN A 46 -12.12 -0.90 2.35
CA ASN A 46 -11.86 -0.15 3.59
C ASN A 46 -11.07 -0.95 4.63
N ARG A 47 -11.12 -2.29 4.59
CA ARG A 47 -10.38 -3.19 5.49
C ARG A 47 -8.94 -3.44 5.04
N LEU A 48 -8.56 -3.02 3.84
CA LEU A 48 -7.16 -3.06 3.41
C LEU A 48 -6.30 -2.14 4.28
N GLN A 49 -5.14 -2.62 4.66
CA GLN A 49 -4.09 -1.83 5.28
C GLN A 49 -2.98 -1.66 4.26
N LEU A 50 -2.59 -0.41 4.01
CA LEU A 50 -1.55 -0.08 3.06
C LEU A 50 -0.36 0.48 3.82
N PHE A 51 0.84 0.09 3.41
CA PHE A 51 2.10 0.53 3.99
C PHE A 51 2.96 1.07 2.87
N LEU A 52 3.77 2.10 3.17
CA LEU A 52 4.75 2.59 2.22
C LEU A 52 5.80 1.51 1.99
N ALA A 53 6.21 1.28 0.75
CA ALA A 53 7.32 0.38 0.42
C ALA A 53 8.70 1.02 0.70
N LYS A 54 8.73 2.10 1.49
CA LYS A 54 9.97 2.67 2.04
C LYS A 54 10.03 2.39 3.53
N THR A 55 11.22 2.05 4.00
CA THR A 55 11.50 1.98 5.44
C THR A 55 11.43 3.38 6.05
N GLU A 56 11.44 3.46 7.38
CA GLU A 56 11.55 4.75 8.09
C GLU A 56 12.80 5.56 7.65
N GLY A 57 13.86 4.88 7.18
CA GLY A 57 15.05 5.51 6.61
C GLY A 57 14.92 6.04 5.18
N GLY A 58 13.73 5.93 4.56
CA GLY A 58 13.46 6.47 3.23
C GLY A 58 13.92 5.60 2.05
N VAL A 59 14.45 4.40 2.30
CA VAL A 59 14.91 3.48 1.26
C VAL A 59 13.74 2.67 0.72
N TRP A 60 13.51 2.75 -0.59
CA TRP A 60 12.52 1.92 -1.29
C TRP A 60 13.01 0.47 -1.39
N ILE A 61 12.13 -0.48 -1.09
CA ILE A 61 12.38 -1.90 -1.32
C ILE A 61 11.97 -2.26 -2.76
N ASP A 62 12.66 -3.24 -3.34
CA ASP A 62 12.28 -3.84 -4.62
C ASP A 62 11.26 -4.97 -4.42
N GLU A 63 10.88 -5.65 -5.50
CA GLU A 63 9.92 -6.76 -5.44
C GLU A 63 10.41 -7.91 -4.55
N ALA A 64 11.71 -8.21 -4.57
CA ALA A 64 12.29 -9.25 -3.72
C ALA A 64 12.24 -8.88 -2.23
N GLY A 65 12.51 -7.61 -1.92
CA GLY A 65 12.35 -7.03 -0.61
C GLY A 65 10.90 -7.07 -0.14
N ALA A 66 9.95 -6.74 -1.01
CA ALA A 66 8.51 -6.81 -0.71
C ALA A 66 8.04 -8.24 -0.39
N ALA A 67 8.54 -9.24 -1.14
CA ALA A 67 8.25 -10.65 -0.89
C ALA A 67 8.84 -11.16 0.44
N SER A 68 9.94 -10.55 0.88
CA SER A 68 10.70 -10.94 2.08
C SER A 68 10.31 -10.15 3.33
N VAL A 69 9.31 -9.27 3.26
CA VAL A 69 8.86 -8.48 4.42
C VAL A 69 8.33 -9.40 5.50
N ALA A 70 9.01 -9.39 6.65
CA ALA A 70 8.57 -10.11 7.84
C ALA A 70 7.32 -9.42 8.43
N LEU A 71 6.31 -10.24 8.72
CA LEU A 71 5.10 -9.84 9.43
C LEU A 71 5.19 -10.31 10.88
N ASP A 72 4.63 -9.52 11.81
CA ASP A 72 4.46 -9.95 13.19
C ASP A 72 3.34 -10.99 13.36
N GLU A 73 3.12 -11.44 14.61
CA GLU A 73 2.07 -12.43 14.96
C GLU A 73 0.64 -12.00 14.56
N ARG A 74 0.44 -10.69 14.33
CA ARG A 74 -0.84 -10.10 13.94
C ARG A 74 -0.92 -9.80 12.44
N GLY A 75 0.14 -10.09 11.68
CA GLY A 75 0.21 -9.86 10.24
C GLY A 75 0.63 -8.44 9.84
N TYR A 76 1.29 -7.68 10.72
CA TYR A 76 1.77 -6.32 10.44
C TYR A 76 3.25 -6.29 10.08
N PRO A 77 3.63 -5.53 9.04
CA PRO A 77 5.04 -5.35 8.70
C PRO A 77 5.70 -4.38 9.68
N GLN A 78 6.89 -4.73 10.17
CA GLN A 78 7.65 -3.91 11.13
C GLN A 78 8.59 -2.94 10.41
N GLY A 79 8.70 -1.69 10.91
CA GLY A 79 9.58 -0.67 10.31
C GLY A 79 9.03 -0.01 9.04
N TYR A 80 7.73 -0.18 8.76
CA TYR A 80 7.03 0.43 7.63
C TYR A 80 5.96 1.41 8.09
N VAL A 81 5.88 2.55 7.40
CA VAL A 81 4.88 3.58 7.70
C VAL A 81 3.54 3.17 7.10
N GLN A 82 2.53 2.97 7.96
CA GLN A 82 1.17 2.74 7.52
C GLN A 82 0.60 4.01 6.85
N MET A 83 0.05 3.86 5.64
CA MET A 83 -0.71 4.92 5.01
C MET A 83 -2.01 5.13 5.80
N ARG A 84 -2.09 6.24 6.52
CA ARG A 84 -3.30 6.61 7.26
C ARG A 84 -4.42 6.96 6.29
N ALA A 85 -5.58 6.35 6.48
CA ALA A 85 -6.80 6.69 5.75
C ALA A 85 -7.48 7.85 6.48
N THR A 86 -6.85 9.03 6.50
CA THR A 86 -7.33 10.13 7.33
C THR A 86 -8.38 10.97 6.61
N LEU A 87 -9.50 11.18 7.31
CA LEU A 87 -10.41 12.32 7.22
C LEU A 87 -9.77 13.61 7.81
N ASP A 88 -8.45 13.61 8.02
CA ASP A 88 -7.72 14.71 8.63
C ASP A 88 -7.02 15.54 7.54
N GLN A 89 -7.33 16.84 7.57
CA GLN A 89 -6.92 17.89 6.65
C GLN A 89 -5.39 18.04 6.48
N GLU A 90 -4.57 17.39 7.32
CA GLU A 90 -3.10 17.47 7.28
C GLU A 90 -2.43 16.53 6.26
N SER A 91 -3.21 15.73 5.55
CA SER A 91 -2.68 14.70 4.63
C SER A 91 -2.06 15.25 3.33
N GLN A 92 -2.17 16.56 3.05
CA GLN A 92 -1.55 17.16 1.85
C GLN A 92 -0.01 17.18 1.89
N ALA A 93 0.60 16.95 3.06
CA ALA A 93 2.05 16.80 3.18
C ALA A 93 2.54 15.37 2.85
N PHE A 94 1.66 14.37 2.75
CA PHE A 94 2.09 12.98 2.58
C PHE A 94 2.54 12.64 1.14
N TRP A 95 2.10 13.44 0.18
CA TRP A 95 2.46 13.33 -1.24
C TRP A 95 3.60 14.27 -1.67
N ARG A 96 4.09 15.14 -0.77
CA ARG A 96 5.22 16.04 -1.05
C ARG A 96 6.54 15.47 -0.54
#